data_AF-A0A7W0TGN9-F1
#
_entry.id   AF-A0A7W0TGN9-F1
#
_cell.length_a   1.000
_cell.length_b   1.000
_cell.length_c   1.000
_cell.angle_alpha   90.00
_cell.angle_beta   90.00
_cell.angle_gamma   90.00
#
_symmetry.space_group_name_H-M   'P 1'
#
loop_
_entity.id
_entity.type
_entity.pdbx_description
1 polymer ?
#
loop_
_entity_poly.entity_id
_entity_poly.type
_entity_poly.pdbx_seq_one_letter_code
_entity_poly.pdbx_strand_id
1 'polypeptide(L)'
;MDRTQTQWLPPAAYEAPPGPAPAPAPPPQRSWFKRFATPIFFGILGLLKWGKALLLLLPKAKLLTTSASMLVSVGAYALIWGWKFAVGFVALLFLHEMGHYIQLRREGVKPSGMVFIPFLGAAVGTRSLGGSALAEARVGLAGPILGSLATAALLPIAASTGDDFWYALAFTGFFLNLFNLLPVVPLDGGRAMAAMAPWMWFVGFGAIV
;
A
#
# COMPACT_ATOMS: atom_id res chain seq x y z
N MET A 1 -12.76 -93.44 -41.09
CA MET A 1 -11.48 -94.05 -41.51
C MET A 1 -10.39 -93.51 -40.60
N ASP A 2 -9.86 -94.40 -39.77
CA ASP A 2 -8.45 -94.57 -39.40
C ASP A 2 -7.49 -93.36 -39.58
N ARG A 3 -6.83 -92.95 -38.50
CA ARG A 3 -5.37 -93.17 -38.31
C ARG A 3 -4.82 -92.42 -37.09
N THR A 4 -4.32 -93.23 -36.16
CA THR A 4 -3.03 -93.11 -35.45
C THR A 4 -2.48 -91.71 -35.20
N GLN A 5 -2.14 -91.41 -33.93
CA GLN A 5 -0.76 -91.10 -33.51
C GLN A 5 -0.67 -91.10 -31.97
N THR A 6 0.11 -92.04 -31.44
CA THR A 6 0.54 -92.16 -30.06
C THR A 6 1.52 -91.05 -29.75
N GLN A 7 1.07 -89.97 -29.09
CA GLN A 7 1.99 -88.94 -28.60
C GLN A 7 2.46 -89.33 -27.20
N TRP A 8 3.68 -89.85 -27.14
CA TRP A 8 4.41 -90.06 -25.89
C TRP A 8 4.58 -88.71 -25.19
N LEU A 9 4.03 -88.58 -23.98
CA LEU A 9 4.18 -87.41 -23.12
C LEU A 9 5.32 -87.70 -22.12
N PRO A 10 6.26 -86.75 -21.92
CA PRO A 10 7.37 -86.94 -21.00
C PRO A 10 6.86 -87.21 -19.57
N PRO A 11 7.57 -88.02 -18.77
CA PRO A 11 7.17 -88.27 -17.39
C PRO A 11 7.05 -86.94 -16.65
N ALA A 12 5.90 -86.74 -15.98
CA ALA A 12 5.63 -85.53 -15.22
C ALA A 12 6.78 -85.27 -14.26
N ALA A 13 7.39 -84.08 -14.36
CA ALA A 13 8.44 -83.66 -13.45
C ALA A 13 7.92 -83.80 -12.02
N TYR A 14 8.71 -84.41 -11.14
CA TYR A 14 8.39 -84.53 -9.73
C TYR A 14 8.13 -83.14 -9.15
N GLU A 15 6.86 -82.84 -8.83
CA GLU A 15 6.51 -81.68 -8.02
C GLU A 15 6.75 -82.04 -6.56
N ALA A 16 7.71 -81.34 -5.93
CA ALA A 16 7.91 -81.44 -4.50
C ALA A 16 6.60 -81.04 -3.76
N PRO A 17 6.24 -81.71 -2.66
CA PRO A 17 5.03 -81.38 -1.91
C PRO A 17 5.04 -79.90 -1.51
N PRO A 18 3.88 -79.22 -1.52
CA PRO A 18 3.80 -77.80 -1.24
C PRO A 18 4.39 -77.52 0.15
N GLY A 19 5.35 -76.59 0.19
CA GLY A 19 5.98 -76.15 1.44
C GLY A 19 4.94 -75.59 2.43
N PRO A 20 5.27 -75.53 3.73
CA PRO A 20 4.36 -75.01 4.74
C PRO A 20 3.85 -73.63 4.35
N ALA A 21 2.54 -73.39 4.56
CA ALA A 21 1.90 -72.14 4.18
C ALA A 21 2.66 -70.93 4.77
N PRO A 22 2.83 -69.84 4.01
CA PRO A 22 3.55 -68.67 4.49
C PRO A 22 2.87 -68.11 5.75
N ALA A 23 3.68 -67.80 6.76
CA ALA A 23 3.18 -67.18 7.99
C ALA A 23 2.39 -65.90 7.66
N PRO A 24 1.29 -65.60 8.40
CA PRO A 24 0.53 -64.38 8.17
C PRO A 24 1.46 -63.16 8.32
N ALA A 25 1.37 -62.23 7.36
CA ALA A 25 2.22 -61.05 7.35
C ALA A 25 2.06 -60.27 8.67
N PRO A 26 3.17 -59.74 9.25
CA PRO A 26 3.08 -58.95 10.47
C PRO A 26 2.17 -57.73 10.23
N PRO A 27 1.35 -57.32 11.22
CA PRO A 27 0.47 -56.17 11.06
C PRO A 27 1.30 -54.94 10.69
N PRO A 28 0.80 -54.07 9.78
CA PRO A 28 1.55 -52.92 9.31
C PRO A 28 1.96 -52.06 10.50
N GLN A 29 3.27 -51.94 10.76
CA GLN A 29 3.83 -51.07 11.79
C GLN A 29 3.47 -49.63 11.45
N ARG A 30 2.34 -49.15 11.99
CA ARG A 30 1.85 -47.80 11.74
C ARG A 30 2.72 -46.84 12.55
N SER A 31 3.83 -46.42 11.94
CA SER A 31 4.86 -45.54 12.50
C SER A 31 4.25 -44.40 13.30
N TRP A 32 4.43 -44.46 14.63
CA TRP A 32 3.99 -43.45 15.58
C TRP A 32 4.50 -42.05 15.21
N PHE A 33 5.69 -41.98 14.58
CA PHE A 33 6.30 -40.73 14.12
C PHE A 33 5.46 -40.04 13.04
N LYS A 34 4.79 -40.80 12.16
CA LYS A 34 3.89 -40.22 11.14
C LYS A 34 2.63 -39.61 11.74
N ARG A 35 2.20 -40.03 12.95
CA ARG A 35 1.04 -39.46 13.64
C ARG A 35 1.32 -38.07 14.20
N PHE A 36 2.57 -37.76 14.54
CA PHE A 36 2.98 -36.43 15.02
C PHE A 36 3.58 -35.56 13.92
N ALA A 37 4.34 -36.13 12.98
CA ALA A 37 4.94 -35.37 11.88
C ALA A 37 3.89 -34.74 10.95
N THR A 38 2.77 -35.43 10.71
CA THR A 38 1.69 -34.95 9.84
C THR A 38 1.00 -33.69 10.40
N PRO A 39 0.47 -33.66 11.65
CA PRO A 39 -0.13 -32.45 12.21
C PRO A 39 0.89 -31.33 12.42
N ILE A 40 2.15 -31.63 12.73
CA ILE A 40 3.21 -30.62 12.83
C ILE A 40 3.48 -29.99 11.45
N PHE A 41 3.61 -30.80 10.40
CA PHE A 41 3.82 -30.31 9.04
C PHE A 41 2.65 -29.45 8.54
N PHE A 42 1.41 -29.90 8.73
CA PHE A 42 0.22 -29.11 8.39
C PHE A 42 0.07 -27.86 9.27
N GLY A 43 0.47 -27.92 10.55
CA GLY A 43 0.51 -26.77 11.45
C GLY A 43 1.52 -25.71 10.99
N ILE A 44 2.73 -26.12 10.60
CA ILE A 44 3.76 -25.22 10.04
C ILE A 44 3.28 -24.62 8.71
N LEU A 45 2.67 -25.41 7.83
CA LEU A 45 2.10 -24.93 6.56
C LEU A 45 0.95 -23.94 6.76
N GLY A 46 0.08 -24.20 7.74
CA GLY A 46 -0.99 -23.30 8.15
C GLY A 46 -0.43 -21.97 8.68
N LEU A 47 0.58 -22.04 9.55
CA LEU A 47 1.26 -20.87 10.11
C LEU A 47 1.97 -20.04 9.03
N LEU A 48 2.62 -20.70 8.05
CA LEU A 48 3.27 -20.02 6.93
C LEU A 48 2.24 -19.34 6.00
N LYS A 49 1.10 -19.99 5.75
CA LYS A 49 0.00 -19.40 4.96
C LYS A 49 -0.64 -18.21 5.68
N TRP A 50 -0.91 -18.33 6.98
CA TRP A 50 -1.47 -17.24 7.79
C TRP A 50 -0.49 -16.09 7.99
N GLY A 51 0.80 -16.38 8.15
CA GLY A 51 1.86 -15.37 8.21
C GLY A 51 1.94 -14.54 6.92
N LYS A 52 1.83 -15.18 5.74
CA LYS A 52 1.75 -14.46 4.45
C LYS A 52 0.49 -13.61 4.32
N ALA A 53 -0.67 -14.12 4.77
CA ALA A 53 -1.93 -13.36 4.77
C ALA A 53 -1.87 -12.12 5.69
N LEU A 54 -1.26 -12.25 6.87
CA LEU A 54 -1.06 -11.13 7.79
C LEU A 54 -0.08 -10.09 7.22
N LEU A 55 0.98 -10.53 6.55
CA LEU A 55 1.92 -9.65 5.84
C LEU A 55 1.24 -8.88 4.69
N LEU A 56 0.26 -9.51 4.03
CA LEU A 56 -0.57 -8.89 2.98
C LEU A 56 -1.60 -7.88 3.54
N LEU A 57 -1.97 -7.99 4.82
CA LEU A 57 -2.85 -7.06 5.51
C LEU A 57 -2.11 -5.83 6.07
N LEU A 58 -0.82 -5.94 6.38
CA LEU A 58 0.02 -4.83 6.85
C LEU A 58 0.00 -3.58 5.94
N PRO A 59 0.18 -3.68 4.60
CA PRO A 59 0.08 -2.51 3.72
C PRO A 59 -1.36 -1.99 3.60
N LYS A 60 -2.38 -2.86 3.79
CA LYS A 60 -3.80 -2.47 3.81
C LYS A 60 -4.16 -1.70 5.08
N ALA A 61 -3.50 -1.97 6.21
CA ALA A 61 -3.70 -1.23 7.45
C ALA A 61 -3.31 0.25 7.32
N LYS A 62 -2.20 0.56 6.63
CA LYS A 62 -1.79 1.96 6.37
C LYS A 62 -2.79 2.68 5.46
N LEU A 63 -3.27 2.00 4.42
CA LEU A 63 -4.31 2.53 3.55
C LEU A 63 -5.62 2.78 4.33
N LEU A 64 -6.02 1.84 5.20
CA LEU A 64 -7.18 2.00 6.07
C LEU A 64 -7.02 3.18 7.02
N THR A 65 -5.84 3.40 7.62
CA THR A 65 -5.61 4.56 8.49
C THR A 65 -5.67 5.90 7.74
N THR A 66 -5.10 5.96 6.53
CA THR A 66 -5.20 7.13 5.66
C THR A 66 -6.65 7.41 5.29
N SER A 67 -7.37 6.41 4.79
CA SER A 67 -8.79 6.53 4.42
C SER A 67 -9.68 6.89 5.61
N ALA A 68 -9.44 6.32 6.80
CA ALA A 68 -10.17 6.68 8.01
C ALA A 68 -9.92 8.15 8.38
N SER A 69 -8.67 8.62 8.36
CA SER A 69 -8.32 10.01 8.66
C SER A 69 -8.93 11.01 7.66
N MET A 70 -9.00 10.62 6.39
CA MET A 70 -9.65 11.36 5.31
C MET A 70 -11.16 11.47 5.54
N LEU A 71 -11.82 10.37 5.93
CA LEU A 71 -13.26 10.35 6.23
C LEU A 71 -13.61 11.18 7.48
N VAL A 72 -12.79 11.15 8.53
CA VAL A 72 -12.98 12.02 9.70
C VAL A 72 -12.85 13.48 9.29
N SER A 73 -11.88 13.82 8.45
CA SER A 73 -11.70 15.19 7.93
C SER A 73 -12.91 15.64 7.12
N VAL A 74 -13.42 14.78 6.23
CA VAL A 74 -14.66 15.06 5.48
C VAL A 74 -15.83 15.29 6.43
N GLY A 75 -16.03 14.44 7.43
CA GLY A 75 -17.10 14.60 8.41
C GLY A 75 -17.00 15.92 9.16
N ALA A 76 -15.80 16.29 9.59
CA ALA A 76 -15.56 17.52 10.33
C ALA A 76 -15.81 18.80 9.50
N TYR A 77 -15.34 18.83 8.24
CA TYR A 77 -15.61 19.96 7.33
C TYR A 77 -17.07 19.99 6.85
N ALA A 78 -17.73 18.84 6.74
CA ALA A 78 -19.12 18.76 6.33
C ALA A 78 -20.07 19.44 7.32
N LEU A 79 -19.72 19.45 8.61
CA LEU A 79 -20.49 20.15 9.65
C LEU A 79 -20.44 21.67 9.51
N ILE A 80 -19.42 22.22 8.85
CA ILE A 80 -19.20 23.67 8.72
C ILE A 80 -19.61 24.17 7.33
N TRP A 81 -19.24 23.44 6.27
CA TRP A 81 -19.37 23.88 4.87
C TRP A 81 -20.22 22.96 3.99
N GLY A 82 -20.78 21.90 4.58
CA GLY A 82 -21.54 20.89 3.86
C GLY A 82 -20.68 19.81 3.22
N TRP A 83 -21.27 18.62 3.05
CA TRP A 83 -20.54 17.42 2.64
C TRP A 83 -19.93 17.50 1.24
N LYS A 84 -20.57 18.21 0.30
CA LYS A 84 -20.04 18.39 -1.07
C LYS A 84 -18.72 19.14 -1.06
N PHE A 85 -18.66 20.24 -0.29
CA PHE A 85 -17.46 21.05 -0.16
C PHE A 85 -16.36 20.28 0.54
N ALA A 86 -16.70 19.57 1.63
CA ALA A 86 -15.76 18.73 2.36
C ALA A 86 -15.09 17.66 1.47
N VAL A 87 -15.87 16.96 0.64
CA VAL A 87 -15.35 15.96 -0.30
C VAL A 87 -14.42 16.62 -1.33
N GLY A 88 -14.84 17.73 -1.93
CA GLY A 88 -14.03 18.46 -2.90
C GLY A 88 -12.72 18.96 -2.30
N PHE A 89 -12.78 19.55 -1.11
CA PHE A 89 -11.61 20.09 -0.41
C PHE A 89 -10.62 19.00 -0.03
N VAL A 90 -11.11 17.89 0.50
CA VAL A 90 -10.25 16.75 0.86
C VAL A 90 -9.65 16.08 -0.39
N ALA A 91 -10.35 16.10 -1.53
CA ALA A 91 -9.78 15.65 -2.81
C ALA A 91 -8.63 16.57 -3.28
N LEU A 92 -8.76 17.89 -3.13
CA LEU A 92 -7.68 18.84 -3.45
C LEU A 92 -6.47 18.66 -2.52
N LEU A 93 -6.70 18.51 -1.21
CA LEU A 93 -5.67 18.16 -0.23
C LEU A 93 -4.95 16.86 -0.60
N PHE A 94 -5.70 15.84 -1.02
CA PHE A 94 -5.12 14.57 -1.44
C PHE A 94 -4.23 14.73 -2.68
N LEU A 95 -4.63 15.53 -3.67
CA LEU A 95 -3.82 15.80 -4.85
C LEU A 95 -2.55 16.59 -4.51
N HIS A 96 -2.64 17.53 -3.57
CA HIS A 96 -1.49 18.22 -3.02
C HIS A 96 -0.50 17.23 -2.38
N GLU A 97 -0.94 16.40 -1.43
CA GLU A 97 -0.07 15.40 -0.78
C GLU A 97 0.49 14.35 -1.76
N MET A 98 -0.27 14.02 -2.81
CA MET A 98 0.19 13.14 -3.87
C MET A 98 1.40 13.74 -4.61
N GLY A 99 1.49 15.06 -4.71
CA GLY A 99 2.64 15.76 -5.29
C GLY A 99 3.91 15.45 -4.51
N HIS A 100 3.88 15.60 -3.18
CA HIS A 100 4.98 15.19 -2.31
C HIS A 100 5.28 13.71 -2.43
N TYR A 101 4.25 12.86 -2.40
CA TYR A 101 4.41 11.41 -2.48
C TYR A 101 5.13 10.99 -3.78
N ILE A 102 4.72 11.54 -4.92
CA ILE A 102 5.33 11.28 -6.23
C ILE A 102 6.79 11.74 -6.23
N GLN A 103 7.07 12.95 -5.74
CA GLN A 103 8.43 13.47 -5.75
C GLN A 103 9.36 12.70 -4.80
N LEU A 104 8.89 12.30 -3.62
CA LEU A 104 9.64 11.44 -2.70
C LEU A 104 10.03 10.11 -3.36
N ARG A 105 9.10 9.51 -4.10
CA ARG A 105 9.36 8.29 -4.87
C ARG A 105 10.39 8.50 -5.98
N ARG A 106 10.40 9.67 -6.61
CA ARG A 106 11.40 10.06 -7.62
C ARG A 106 12.79 10.28 -7.01
N GLU A 107 12.85 10.82 -5.79
CA GLU A 107 14.10 10.96 -5.02
C GLU A 107 14.55 9.61 -4.37
N GLY A 108 13.88 8.49 -4.69
CA GLY A 108 14.25 7.15 -4.23
C GLY A 108 13.83 6.81 -2.80
N VAL A 109 13.06 7.68 -2.14
CA VAL A 109 12.60 7.48 -0.76
C VAL A 109 11.21 6.85 -0.74
N LYS A 110 11.02 5.86 0.14
CA LYS A 110 9.72 5.22 0.37
C LYS A 110 8.92 6.03 1.40
N PRO A 111 7.81 6.68 1.01
CA PRO A 111 6.98 7.43 1.95
C PRO A 111 6.33 6.49 2.97
N SER A 112 6.23 6.91 4.23
CA SER A 112 5.71 6.05 5.31
C SER A 112 4.17 5.92 5.32
N GLY A 113 3.48 6.78 4.57
CA GLY A 113 2.02 6.87 4.52
C GLY A 113 1.59 8.35 4.49
N MET A 114 0.30 8.58 4.25
CA MET A 114 -0.31 9.92 4.21
C MET A 114 -1.36 9.99 5.32
N VAL A 115 -1.33 11.02 6.16
CA VAL A 115 -2.31 11.20 7.24
C VAL A 115 -3.02 12.52 7.04
N PHE A 116 -4.35 12.50 7.07
CA PHE A 116 -5.19 13.70 6.97
C PHE A 116 -5.68 14.05 8.38
N ILE A 117 -5.23 15.19 8.89
CA ILE A 117 -5.65 15.70 10.19
C ILE A 117 -6.73 16.76 9.95
N PRO A 118 -7.97 16.53 10.41
CA PRO A 118 -9.03 17.53 10.30
C PRO A 118 -8.57 18.86 10.88
N PHE A 119 -8.87 19.97 10.20
CA PHE A 119 -8.55 21.35 10.58
C PHE A 119 -7.07 21.75 10.61
N LEU A 120 -6.12 20.80 10.59
CA LEU A 120 -4.69 21.10 10.53
C LEU A 120 -4.09 20.90 9.13
N GLY A 121 -4.68 20.05 8.29
CA GLY A 121 -4.17 19.74 6.96
C GLY A 121 -3.79 18.27 6.82
N ALA A 122 -2.98 17.93 5.83
CA ALA A 122 -2.46 16.59 5.65
C ALA A 122 -0.93 16.60 5.74
N ALA A 123 -0.34 15.44 5.98
CA ALA A 123 1.10 15.30 5.99
C ALA A 123 1.50 13.91 5.51
N VAL A 124 2.46 13.85 4.60
CA VAL A 124 3.18 12.62 4.25
C VAL A 124 4.35 12.41 5.22
N GLY A 125 4.30 11.32 5.98
CA GLY A 125 5.35 10.96 6.92
C GLY A 125 6.65 10.60 6.20
N THR A 126 7.71 11.38 6.42
CA THR A 126 9.05 11.15 5.87
C THR A 126 10.13 11.25 6.95
N ARG A 127 11.21 10.47 6.79
CA ARG A 127 12.51 10.80 7.37
C ARG A 127 13.20 11.74 6.38
N SER A 128 13.93 12.73 6.89
CA SER A 128 14.78 13.65 6.12
C SER A 128 15.48 12.94 4.96
N LEU A 129 15.52 13.57 3.78
CA LEU A 129 16.15 13.07 2.55
C LEU A 129 17.69 13.00 2.60
N GLY A 130 18.30 12.99 3.78
CA GLY A 130 19.73 12.73 3.93
C GLY A 130 20.61 13.86 3.37
N GLY A 131 20.33 15.11 3.74
CA GLY A 131 21.25 16.24 3.54
C GLY A 131 21.23 16.94 2.17
N SER A 132 20.47 16.44 1.18
CA SER A 132 20.29 17.14 -0.10
C SER A 132 19.22 18.22 0.02
N ALA A 133 19.67 19.45 0.25
CA ALA A 133 18.84 20.64 0.30
C ALA A 133 17.92 20.80 -0.93
N LEU A 134 18.46 20.47 -2.11
CA LEU A 134 17.74 20.55 -3.37
C LEU A 134 16.66 19.46 -3.51
N ALA A 135 16.88 18.27 -2.95
CA ALA A 135 15.86 17.22 -2.92
C ALA A 135 14.71 17.60 -1.97
N GLU A 136 15.02 18.16 -0.79
CA GLU A 136 14.01 18.70 0.13
C GLU A 136 13.20 19.81 -0.54
N ALA A 137 13.87 20.68 -1.31
CA ALA A 137 13.19 21.76 -2.00
C ALA A 137 12.26 21.29 -3.11
N ARG A 138 12.70 20.32 -3.92
CA ARG A 138 11.85 19.69 -4.95
C ARG A 138 10.64 19.02 -4.32
N VAL A 139 10.84 18.29 -3.22
CA VAL A 139 9.73 17.65 -2.50
C VAL A 139 8.78 18.70 -1.95
N GLY A 140 9.27 19.75 -1.28
CA GLY A 140 8.44 20.85 -0.78
C GLY A 140 7.62 21.51 -1.87
N LEU A 141 8.19 21.80 -3.04
CA LEU A 141 7.45 22.45 -4.14
C LEU A 141 6.46 21.52 -4.85
N ALA A 142 6.69 20.20 -4.83
CA ALA A 142 5.89 19.26 -5.60
C ALA A 142 4.40 19.23 -5.19
N GLY A 143 4.11 19.37 -3.89
CA GLY A 143 2.73 19.42 -3.39
C GLY A 143 1.96 20.64 -3.87
N PRO A 144 2.43 21.87 -3.59
CA PRO A 144 1.84 23.10 -4.09
C PRO A 144 1.70 23.14 -5.60
N ILE A 145 2.66 22.60 -6.37
CA ILE A 145 2.56 22.54 -7.83
C ILE A 145 1.40 21.63 -8.26
N LEU A 146 1.36 20.38 -7.79
CA LEU A 146 0.32 19.44 -8.19
C LEU A 146 -1.06 19.87 -7.67
N GLY A 147 -1.13 20.36 -6.43
CA GLY A 147 -2.33 20.91 -5.82
C GLY A 147 -2.86 22.13 -6.60
N SER A 148 -1.98 23.02 -7.07
CA SER A 148 -2.39 24.20 -7.85
C SER A 148 -2.89 23.80 -9.24
N LEU A 149 -2.25 22.82 -9.89
CA LEU A 149 -2.73 22.29 -11.17
C LEU A 149 -4.11 21.63 -11.03
N ALA A 150 -4.30 20.83 -9.98
CA ALA A 150 -5.59 20.23 -9.66
C ALA A 150 -6.68 21.29 -9.39
N THR A 151 -6.32 22.34 -8.64
CA THR A 151 -7.23 23.45 -8.34
C THR A 151 -7.57 24.25 -9.61
N ALA A 152 -6.59 24.51 -10.48
CA ALA A 152 -6.80 25.22 -11.74
C ALA A 152 -7.77 24.48 -12.67
N ALA A 153 -7.78 23.14 -12.63
CA ALA A 153 -8.73 22.33 -13.40
C ALA A 153 -10.21 22.56 -12.98
N LEU A 154 -10.47 23.16 -11.81
CA LEU A 154 -11.82 23.54 -11.39
C LEU A 154 -12.31 24.83 -12.07
N LEU A 155 -11.41 25.70 -12.56
CA LEU A 155 -11.80 27.00 -13.13
C LEU A 155 -12.66 26.87 -14.41
N PRO A 156 -12.35 25.97 -15.37
CA PRO A 156 -13.23 25.75 -16.52
C PRO A 156 -14.61 25.16 -16.12
N ILE A 157 -14.65 24.37 -15.04
CA ILE A 157 -15.89 23.81 -14.51
C ILE A 157 -16.75 24.93 -13.89
N ALA A 158 -16.12 25.81 -13.10
CA ALA A 158 -16.76 26.98 -12.52
C ALA A 158 -17.33 27.90 -13.60
N ALA A 159 -16.52 28.20 -14.63
CA ALA A 159 -16.93 29.07 -15.73
C ALA A 159 -18.07 28.49 -16.58
N SER A 160 -18.12 27.17 -16.76
CA SER A 160 -19.16 26.53 -17.57
C SER A 160 -20.47 26.32 -16.81
N THR A 161 -20.42 26.12 -15.49
CA THR A 161 -21.61 25.92 -14.65
C THR A 161 -22.18 27.21 -14.09
N GLY A 162 -21.35 28.23 -13.89
CA GLY A 162 -21.73 29.47 -13.21
C GLY A 162 -22.03 29.29 -11.72
N ASP A 163 -21.66 28.15 -11.13
CA ASP A 163 -21.93 27.82 -9.72
C ASP A 163 -20.77 28.31 -8.83
N ASP A 164 -21.10 29.16 -7.87
CA ASP A 164 -20.19 29.70 -6.86
C ASP A 164 -19.47 28.61 -6.06
N PHE A 165 -20.03 27.41 -5.97
CA PHE A 165 -19.41 26.25 -5.33
C PHE A 165 -17.99 25.97 -5.87
N TRP A 166 -17.83 25.96 -7.19
CA TRP A 166 -16.55 25.64 -7.82
C TRP A 166 -15.54 26.77 -7.64
N TYR A 167 -16.00 28.02 -7.68
CA TYR A 167 -15.15 29.18 -7.37
C TYR A 167 -14.69 29.18 -5.92
N ALA A 168 -15.57 28.86 -4.97
CA ALA A 168 -15.23 28.75 -3.55
C ALA A 168 -14.21 27.62 -3.31
N LEU A 169 -14.40 26.46 -3.97
CA LEU A 169 -13.48 25.34 -3.86
C LEU A 169 -12.12 25.66 -4.50
N ALA A 170 -12.11 26.32 -5.66
CA ALA A 170 -10.89 26.75 -6.33
C ALA A 170 -10.13 27.80 -5.49
N PHE A 171 -10.83 28.82 -4.98
CA PHE A 171 -10.25 29.82 -4.09
C PHE A 171 -9.58 29.16 -2.87
N THR A 172 -10.30 28.25 -2.21
CA THR A 172 -9.79 27.55 -1.03
C THR A 172 -8.58 26.67 -1.37
N GLY A 173 -8.61 25.97 -2.51
CA GLY A 173 -7.48 25.18 -2.99
C GLY A 173 -6.24 26.03 -3.26
N PHE A 174 -6.39 27.14 -3.97
CA PHE A 174 -5.27 28.05 -4.26
C PHE A 174 -4.74 28.69 -2.99
N PHE A 175 -5.62 29.13 -2.09
CA PHE A 175 -5.25 29.66 -0.79
C PHE A 175 -4.43 28.64 0.00
N LEU A 176 -4.85 27.39 0.05
CA LEU A 176 -4.13 26.32 0.74
C LEU A 176 -2.73 26.08 0.15
N ASN A 177 -2.62 26.04 -1.19
CA ASN A 177 -1.32 25.83 -1.84
C ASN A 177 -0.38 27.02 -1.60
N LEU A 178 -0.91 28.25 -1.64
CA LEU A 178 -0.13 29.46 -1.38
C LEU A 178 0.30 29.55 0.09
N PHE A 179 -0.60 29.25 1.02
CA PHE A 179 -0.30 29.20 2.44
C PHE A 179 0.80 28.18 2.73
N ASN A 180 0.75 26.99 2.11
CA ASN A 180 1.81 26.00 2.26
C ASN A 180 3.16 26.45 1.68
N LEU A 181 3.20 27.41 0.74
CA LEU A 181 4.46 27.97 0.23
C LEU A 181 5.10 29.01 1.17
N LEU A 182 4.46 29.35 2.29
CA LEU A 182 5.08 30.25 3.27
C LEU A 182 6.39 29.63 3.82
N PRO A 183 7.47 30.43 3.97
CA PRO A 183 8.79 29.98 4.41
C PRO A 183 8.85 29.72 5.92
N VAL A 184 7.94 28.89 6.44
CA VAL A 184 7.78 28.59 7.87
C VAL A 184 7.68 27.07 8.04
N VAL A 185 8.47 26.49 8.95
CA VAL A 185 8.32 25.07 9.31
C VAL A 185 7.08 24.93 10.21
N PRO A 186 6.15 23.98 9.97
CA PRO A 186 6.28 22.76 9.15
C PRO A 186 5.74 22.84 7.70
N LEU A 187 5.45 24.03 7.17
CA LEU A 187 4.90 24.21 5.83
C LEU A 187 5.92 23.85 4.73
N ASP A 188 5.40 23.59 3.53
CA ASP A 188 6.21 23.18 2.38
C ASP A 188 7.21 24.22 1.94
N GLY A 189 6.88 25.50 2.06
CA GLY A 189 7.78 26.62 1.80
C GLY A 189 9.00 26.55 2.69
N GLY A 190 8.86 26.19 3.97
CA GLY A 190 9.99 25.96 4.87
C GLY A 190 10.95 24.86 4.36
N ARG A 191 10.41 23.81 3.72
CA ARG A 191 11.21 22.75 3.07
C ARG A 191 11.79 23.19 1.71
N ALA A 192 11.03 23.95 0.93
CA ALA A 192 11.46 24.58 -0.32
C ALA A 192 12.68 25.48 -0.11
N MET A 193 12.69 26.22 0.99
CA MET A 193 13.79 27.11 1.38
C MET A 193 15.05 26.38 1.84
N ALA A 194 15.02 25.05 2.04
CA ALA A 194 16.21 24.28 2.42
C ALA A 194 17.34 24.42 1.38
N ALA A 195 17.01 24.57 0.09
CA ALA A 195 17.96 24.81 -1.00
C ALA A 195 18.41 26.27 -1.16
N MET A 196 17.80 27.20 -0.42
CA MET A 196 18.10 28.63 -0.54
C MET A 196 19.22 29.06 0.41
N ALA A 197 19.96 30.09 0.01
CA ALA A 197 21.02 30.66 0.83
C ALA A 197 20.43 31.22 2.15
N PRO A 198 21.12 31.11 3.29
CA PRO A 198 20.59 31.49 4.61
C PRO A 198 20.08 32.95 4.69
N TRP A 199 20.61 33.86 3.88
CA TRP A 199 20.17 35.27 3.86
C TRP A 199 18.73 35.44 3.33
N MET A 200 18.26 34.53 2.47
CA MET A 200 16.92 34.57 1.88
C MET A 200 15.84 34.22 2.91
N TRP A 201 16.20 33.51 3.99
CA TRP A 201 15.31 33.22 5.11
C TRP A 201 14.92 34.51 5.85
N PHE A 202 15.87 35.43 6.04
CA PHE A 202 15.61 36.72 6.69
C PHE A 202 14.73 37.64 5.83
N VAL A 203 14.89 37.60 4.50
CA VAL A 203 14.01 38.33 3.59
C VAL A 203 12.59 37.76 3.62
N GLY A 204 12.46 36.43 3.55
CA GLY A 204 11.17 35.75 3.65
C GLY A 204 10.45 36.03 4.98
N PHE A 205 11.19 35.97 6.10
CA PHE A 205 10.64 36.27 7.42
C PHE A 205 10.30 37.75 7.58
N GLY A 206 11.16 38.66 7.10
CA GLY A 206 10.93 40.11 7.15
C GLY A 206 9.79 40.59 6.24
N ALA A 207 9.35 39.80 5.27
CA ALA A 207 8.15 40.09 4.48
C ALA A 207 6.85 39.65 5.19
N ILE A 208 6.95 38.82 6.23
CA ILE A 208 5.80 38.27 6.98
C ILE A 208 5.47 39.12 8.22
N VAL A 209 6.46 39.80 8.80
CA VAL A 209 6.36 40.66 10.00
C VAL A 209 6.21 42.11 9.59
#